data_AF-A0A4R6RE08-F1
#
_entry.id   AF-A0A4R6RE08-F1
#
_cell.length_a   1.000
_cell.length_b   1.000
_cell.length_c   1.000
_cell.angle_alpha   90.00
_cell.angle_beta   90.00
_cell.angle_gamma   90.00
#
_symmetry.space_group_name_H-M   'P 1'
#
loop_
_entity.id
_entity.type
_entity.pdbx_description
1 polymer ?
#
loop_
_entity_poly.entity_id
_entity_poly.type
_entity_poly.pdbx_seq_one_letter_code
_entity_poly.pdbx_strand_id
1 'polypeptide(L)'
;MIGGDGLTEPVLKETDSALKAHGLIKVRVLGDDRAAREAILAQICEQLNAAPIQHIGKLLVIWRPIPEKVSERVDDDKRGAAPREVKILKFSKSGLRRPEVKKVMVMGNQRVTAGGLIKRAKKRVASKKPD
;
A
#
# COMPACT_ATOMS: atom_id res chain seq x y z
N MET A 1 -6.85 4.83 21.18
CA MET A 1 -7.41 4.37 22.48
C MET A 1 -7.84 5.61 23.25
N ILE A 2 -8.90 5.54 24.05
CA ILE A 2 -9.36 6.65 24.90
C ILE A 2 -8.85 6.45 26.32
N GLY A 3 -8.05 7.41 26.80
CA GLY A 3 -7.42 7.41 28.12
C GLY A 3 -8.31 8.01 29.22
N GLY A 4 -7.70 8.35 30.36
CA GLY A 4 -8.40 8.97 31.51
C GLY A 4 -8.99 10.35 31.20
N ASP A 5 -8.40 11.07 30.25
CA ASP A 5 -8.86 12.40 29.81
C ASP A 5 -10.11 12.36 28.93
N GLY A 6 -10.63 11.16 28.63
CA GLY A 6 -11.86 10.98 27.86
C GLY A 6 -11.71 11.27 26.36
N LEU A 7 -12.83 11.58 25.72
CA LEU A 7 -12.90 11.85 24.28
C LEU A 7 -12.39 13.27 23.98
N THR A 8 -11.13 13.37 23.59
CA THR A 8 -10.48 14.63 23.21
C THR A 8 -10.41 14.80 21.69
N GLU A 9 -10.20 16.03 21.22
CA GLU A 9 -10.10 16.34 19.79
C GLU A 9 -8.99 15.55 19.06
N PRO A 10 -7.78 15.36 19.62
CA PRO A 10 -6.76 14.52 19.00
C PRO A 10 -7.21 13.07 18.82
N VAL A 11 -7.91 12.51 19.81
CA VAL A 11 -8.40 11.13 19.74
C VAL A 11 -9.51 11.00 18.69
N LEU A 12 -10.36 12.02 18.56
CA LEU A 12 -11.37 12.07 17.51
C LEU A 12 -10.74 12.10 16.11
N LYS A 13 -9.70 12.92 15.90
CA LYS A 13 -8.95 12.99 14.64
C LYS A 13 -8.27 11.66 14.29
N GLU A 14 -7.69 10.98 15.28
CA GLU A 14 -7.09 9.67 15.10
C GLU A 14 -8.16 8.61 14.75
N THR A 15 -9.31 8.68 15.40
CA THR A 15 -10.45 7.79 15.15
C THR A 15 -11.01 7.97 13.73
N ASP A 16 -11.16 9.21 13.26
CA ASP A 16 -11.56 9.50 11.86
C ASP A 16 -10.53 8.96 10.85
N SER A 17 -9.24 9.16 11.12
CA SER A 17 -8.16 8.66 10.26
C SER A 17 -8.18 7.13 10.19
N ALA A 18 -8.40 6.45 11.32
CA ALA A 18 -8.51 5.00 11.38
C ALA A 18 -9.75 4.47 10.63
N LEU A 19 -10.90 5.14 10.77
CA LEU A 19 -12.12 4.80 10.03
C LEU A 19 -11.94 4.97 8.52
N LYS A 20 -11.29 6.05 8.06
CA LYS A 20 -10.98 6.26 6.64
C LYS A 20 -10.05 5.19 6.07
N ALA A 21 -9.13 4.65 6.88
CA ALA A 21 -8.17 3.66 6.42
C ALA A 21 -8.74 2.22 6.42
N HIS A 22 -9.54 1.87 7.41
CA HIS A 22 -9.94 0.48 7.68
C HIS A 22 -11.45 0.21 7.60
N GLY A 23 -12.28 1.25 7.70
CA GLY A 23 -13.74 1.15 7.70
C GLY A 23 -14.31 0.61 9.00
N LEU A 24 -13.86 -0.55 9.47
CA LEU A 24 -14.24 -1.16 10.75
C LEU A 24 -13.09 -1.07 11.75
N ILE A 25 -13.33 -0.46 12.92
CA ILE A 25 -12.32 -0.32 13.96
C ILE A 25 -12.85 -0.73 15.34
N LYS A 26 -11.92 -1.09 16.23
CA LYS A 26 -12.17 -1.27 17.66
C LYS A 26 -11.43 -0.19 18.45
N VAL A 27 -12.16 0.60 19.24
CA VAL A 27 -11.60 1.63 20.11
C VAL A 27 -11.71 1.17 21.55
N ARG A 28 -10.58 1.10 22.26
CA ARG A 28 -10.56 0.80 23.69
C ARG A 28 -10.76 2.05 24.51
N VAL A 29 -11.69 2.03 25.46
CA VAL A 29 -11.99 3.12 26.40
C VAL A 29 -11.61 2.70 27.81
N LEU A 30 -10.73 3.46 28.46
CA LEU A 30 -10.38 3.24 29.86
C LEU A 30 -11.46 3.82 30.78
N GLY A 31 -11.58 3.26 31.99
CA GLY A 31 -12.67 3.56 32.93
C GLY A 31 -13.67 2.41 33.06
N ASP A 32 -14.34 2.35 34.20
CA ASP A 32 -15.21 1.23 34.57
C ASP A 32 -16.69 1.54 34.40
N ASP A 33 -17.08 2.82 34.32
CA ASP A 33 -18.47 3.21 34.06
C ASP A 33 -18.92 2.83 32.63
N ARG A 34 -19.97 2.02 32.56
CA ARG A 34 -20.58 1.58 31.31
C ARG A 34 -21.35 2.72 30.62
N ALA A 35 -22.06 3.56 31.38
CA ALA A 35 -22.86 4.64 30.83
C ALA A 35 -21.98 5.68 30.12
N ALA A 36 -20.85 6.05 30.72
CA ALA A 36 -19.85 6.91 30.08
C ALA A 36 -19.34 6.34 28.75
N ARG A 37 -19.11 5.02 28.65
CA ARG A 37 -18.65 4.39 27.40
C ARG A 37 -19.72 4.41 26.31
N GLU A 38 -20.98 4.20 26.67
CA GLU A 38 -22.11 4.30 25.73
C GLU A 38 -22.30 5.74 25.24
N ALA A 39 -22.13 6.74 26.11
CA ALA A 39 -22.16 8.15 25.72
C ALA A 39 -21.02 8.52 24.76
N ILE A 40 -19.79 8.05 25.04
CA ILE A 40 -18.64 8.24 24.15
C ILE A 40 -18.88 7.59 22.78
N LEU A 41 -19.44 6.38 22.74
CA LEU A 41 -19.79 5.70 21.49
C LEU A 41 -20.77 6.54 20.66
N ALA A 42 -21.82 7.03 21.30
CA ALA A 42 -22.82 7.87 20.64
C ALA A 42 -22.20 9.16 20.09
N GLN A 43 -21.38 9.86 20.89
CA GLN A 43 -20.69 11.09 20.47
C GLN A 43 -19.78 10.87 19.26
N ILE A 44 -18.99 9.79 19.24
CA ILE A 44 -18.11 9.49 18.10
C ILE A 44 -18.94 9.22 16.85
N CYS A 45 -20.03 8.45 16.97
CA CYS A 45 -20.89 8.10 15.85
C CYS A 45 -21.57 9.34 15.26
N GLU A 46 -22.06 10.25 16.11
CA GLU A 46 -22.66 11.52 15.71
C GLU A 46 -21.65 12.44 15.00
N GLN A 47 -20.46 12.63 15.58
CA GLN A 47 -19.46 13.55 15.04
C GLN A 47 -18.80 13.06 13.74
N LEU A 48 -18.59 11.75 13.61
CA LEU A 48 -17.87 11.16 12.47
C LEU A 48 -18.79 10.54 11.42
N ASN A 49 -20.10 10.64 11.61
CA ASN A 49 -21.13 9.99 10.78
C ASN A 49 -20.79 8.50 10.58
N ALA A 50 -20.57 7.81 11.70
CA ALA A 50 -20.20 6.40 11.76
C ALA A 50 -21.30 5.59 12.45
N ALA A 51 -21.35 4.29 12.17
CA ALA A 51 -22.33 3.38 12.76
C ALA A 51 -21.75 2.69 14.01
N PRO A 52 -22.51 2.65 15.13
CA PRO A 52 -22.17 1.81 16.27
C PRO A 52 -22.51 0.35 15.95
N ILE A 53 -21.52 -0.55 16.00
CA ILE A 53 -21.72 -1.97 15.71
C ILE A 53 -21.92 -2.76 17.00
N GLN A 54 -21.02 -2.58 17.97
CA GLN A 54 -21.06 -3.35 19.21
C GLN A 54 -20.30 -2.66 20.34
N HIS A 55 -20.72 -2.92 21.57
CA HIS A 55 -20.00 -2.58 22.78
C HIS A 55 -19.65 -3.86 23.56
N ILE A 56 -18.36 -4.17 23.71
CA ILE A 56 -17.87 -5.35 24.43
C ILE A 56 -16.96 -4.89 25.57
N GLY A 57 -17.53 -4.73 26.76
CA GLY A 57 -16.79 -4.29 27.95
C GLY A 57 -16.12 -2.94 27.73
N LYS A 58 -14.79 -2.93 27.56
CA LYS A 58 -13.98 -1.72 27.32
C LYS A 58 -13.72 -1.43 25.83
N LEU A 59 -14.28 -2.23 24.92
CA LEU A 59 -14.11 -2.09 23.47
C LEU A 59 -15.39 -1.59 22.81
N LEU A 60 -15.25 -0.53 22.02
CA LEU A 60 -16.26 0.03 21.13
C LEU A 60 -15.96 -0.39 19.70
N VAL A 61 -16.89 -1.04 19.03
CA VAL A 61 -16.78 -1.44 17.62
C VAL A 61 -17.58 -0.45 16.78
N ILE A 62 -16.89 0.24 15.88
CA ILE A 62 -17.43 1.36 15.10
C ILE A 62 -17.11 1.11 13.63
N TRP A 63 -18.07 1.40 12.75
CA TRP A 63 -17.92 1.19 11.32
C TRP A 63 -18.30 2.42 10.49
N ARG A 64 -17.62 2.62 9.36
CA ARG A 64 -17.94 3.61 8.33
C ARG A 64 -17.51 3.07 6.95
N PRO A 65 -18.24 3.37 5.86
CA PRO A 65 -17.79 3.07 4.51
C PRO A 65 -16.42 3.71 4.21
N ILE A 66 -15.51 2.94 3.63
CA ILE A 66 -14.20 3.45 3.20
C ILE A 66 -14.40 4.29 1.94
N PRO A 67 -13.94 5.55 1.90
CA PRO A 67 -14.01 6.34 0.68
C PRO A 67 -13.15 5.70 -0.42
N GLU A 68 -13.62 5.73 -1.66
CA GLU A 68 -12.83 5.24 -2.80
C GLU A 68 -11.48 5.95 -2.83
N LYS A 69 -10.39 5.18 -2.70
CA LYS A 69 -9.05 5.71 -2.89
C LYS A 69 -8.89 6.01 -4.37
N VAL A 70 -9.03 7.27 -4.73
CA VAL A 70 -8.52 7.78 -6.01
C VAL A 70 -7.01 7.60 -5.95
N SER A 71 -6.52 6.48 -6.46
CA SER A 71 -5.11 6.23 -6.53
C SER A 71 -4.53 7.18 -7.57
N GLU A 72 -3.85 8.24 -7.11
CA GLU A 72 -2.90 9.00 -7.93
C GLU A 72 -1.66 8.16 -8.33
N ARG A 73 -1.78 6.81 -8.34
CA ARG A 73 -0.75 5.88 -8.84
C ARG A 73 -0.71 5.85 -10.37
N VAL A 74 -1.03 6.96 -11.01
CA VAL A 74 -0.99 7.05 -12.47
C VAL A 74 0.46 7.00 -12.99
N ASP A 75 1.47 7.14 -12.12
CA ASP A 75 2.86 7.28 -12.57
C ASP A 75 3.88 6.27 -12.03
N ASP A 76 3.60 5.49 -10.97
CA ASP A 76 4.55 4.45 -10.53
C ASP A 76 4.57 3.24 -11.47
N ASP A 77 3.42 2.86 -12.05
CA ASP A 77 3.37 1.80 -13.08
C ASP A 77 4.00 2.23 -14.42
N LYS A 78 4.23 3.54 -14.62
CA LYS A 78 4.89 4.08 -15.82
C LYS A 78 6.41 4.21 -15.64
N ARG A 79 6.92 4.25 -14.41
CA ARG A 79 8.35 4.29 -14.14
C ARG A 79 8.92 2.89 -14.34
N GLY A 80 9.46 2.65 -15.54
CA GLY A 80 10.22 1.43 -15.81
C GLY A 80 11.36 1.23 -14.80
N ALA A 81 11.86 -0.01 -14.69
CA ALA A 81 12.91 -0.35 -13.72
C ALA A 81 14.10 0.63 -13.75
N ALA A 82 14.72 0.88 -12.60
CA ALA A 82 15.88 1.76 -12.53
C ALA A 82 16.99 1.31 -13.52
N PRO A 83 17.72 2.25 -14.17
CA PRO A 83 18.83 1.92 -15.03
C PRO A 83 19.86 1.05 -14.29
N ARG A 84 20.34 -0.01 -14.96
CA ARG A 84 21.33 -0.93 -14.38
C ARG A 84 22.49 -1.18 -15.34
N GLU A 85 23.69 -1.24 -14.80
CA GLU A 85 24.89 -1.62 -15.57
C GLU A 85 24.97 -3.14 -15.68
N VAL A 86 25.11 -3.67 -16.90
CA VAL A 86 25.24 -5.10 -17.17
C VAL A 86 26.54 -5.36 -17.92
N LYS A 87 27.29 -6.37 -17.49
CA LYS A 87 28.49 -6.86 -18.20
C LYS A 87 28.08 -7.87 -19.26
N ILE A 88 28.40 -7.59 -20.51
CA ILE A 88 28.17 -8.46 -21.66
C ILE A 88 29.50 -9.08 -22.06
N LEU A 89 29.59 -10.39 -22.00
CA LEU A 89 30.78 -11.14 -22.40
C LEU A 89 30.67 -11.49 -23.88
N LYS A 90 31.55 -10.95 -24.72
CA LYS A 90 31.55 -11.16 -26.17
C LYS A 90 32.62 -12.18 -26.54
N PHE A 91 32.18 -13.32 -27.04
CA PHE A 91 33.05 -14.39 -27.53
C PHE A 91 33.37 -14.18 -29.02
N SER A 92 34.63 -14.42 -29.40
CA SER A 92 35.03 -14.45 -30.81
C SER A 92 34.48 -15.72 -31.47
N LYS A 93 34.07 -15.64 -32.75
CA LYS A 93 33.53 -16.80 -33.49
C LYS A 93 34.53 -17.95 -33.62
N SER A 94 35.83 -17.64 -33.67
CA SER A 94 36.90 -18.61 -33.88
C SER A 94 37.47 -19.20 -32.58
N GLY A 95 37.02 -18.77 -31.40
CA GLY A 95 37.45 -19.32 -30.10
C GLY A 95 38.89 -19.04 -29.68
N LEU A 96 39.75 -18.59 -30.61
CA LEU A 96 41.18 -18.34 -30.37
C LEU A 96 41.46 -17.09 -29.54
N ARG A 97 40.50 -16.14 -29.48
CA ARG A 97 40.68 -14.88 -28.76
C ARG A 97 39.94 -14.90 -27.42
N ARG A 98 40.60 -14.34 -26.40
CA ARG A 98 39.99 -14.11 -25.08
C ARG A 98 38.68 -13.32 -25.23
N PRO A 99 37.62 -13.68 -24.49
CA PRO A 99 36.36 -12.95 -24.54
C PRO A 99 36.53 -11.50 -24.07
N GLU A 100 35.86 -10.57 -24.75
CA GLU A 100 35.84 -9.15 -24.37
C GLU A 100 34.69 -8.87 -23.41
N VAL A 101 34.97 -8.21 -22.29
CA VAL A 101 33.94 -7.77 -21.34
C VAL A 101 33.52 -6.35 -21.70
N LYS A 102 32.27 -6.17 -22.13
CA LYS A 102 31.69 -4.84 -22.39
C LYS A 102 30.66 -4.49 -21.32
N LYS A 103 30.85 -3.36 -20.64
CA LYS A 103 29.85 -2.83 -19.70
C LYS A 103 28.86 -1.94 -20.44
N VAL A 104 27.57 -2.16 -20.23
CA VAL A 104 26.52 -1.37 -20.89
C VAL A 104 25.41 -1.04 -19.91
N MET A 105 24.93 0.21 -19.93
CA MET A 105 23.73 0.60 -19.19
C MET A 105 22.47 0.11 -19.89
N VAL A 106 21.59 -0.53 -19.13
CA VAL A 106 20.28 -1.02 -19.56
C VAL A 106 19.22 -0.19 -18.85
N MET A 107 18.43 0.55 -19.62
CA MET A 107 17.33 1.38 -19.10
C MET A 107 16.10 0.53 -18.74
N GLY A 108 15.17 1.09 -17.96
CA GLY A 108 13.98 0.38 -17.49
C GLY A 108 13.05 -0.19 -18.56
N ASN A 109 13.06 0.39 -19.75
CA ASN A 109 12.30 -0.07 -20.91
C ASN A 109 13.13 -0.97 -21.85
N GLN A 110 14.33 -1.39 -21.46
CA GLN A 110 15.27 -2.18 -22.27
C GLN A 110 15.55 -3.56 -21.64
N ARG A 111 16.02 -4.50 -22.47
CA ARG A 111 16.45 -5.84 -22.08
C ARG A 111 17.70 -6.23 -22.88
N VAL A 112 18.58 -7.03 -22.26
CA VAL A 112 19.67 -7.72 -22.95
C VAL A 112 19.15 -9.03 -23.52
N THR A 113 19.43 -9.29 -24.79
CA THR A 113 19.09 -10.56 -25.46
C THR A 113 20.20 -11.59 -25.29
N ALA A 114 19.92 -12.87 -25.59
CA ALA A 114 20.93 -13.95 -25.52
C ALA A 114 22.20 -13.67 -26.34
N GLY A 115 22.08 -12.94 -27.46
CA GLY A 115 23.22 -12.51 -28.28
C GLY A 115 23.93 -11.24 -27.79
N GLY A 116 23.61 -10.72 -26.60
CA GLY A 116 24.22 -9.52 -26.04
C GLY A 116 23.73 -8.20 -26.66
N LEU A 117 22.66 -8.21 -27.45
CA LEU A 117 22.06 -6.99 -28.00
C LEU A 117 21.03 -6.40 -27.04
N ILE A 118 21.01 -5.08 -26.92
CA ILE A 118 20.00 -4.34 -26.16
C ILE A 118 18.77 -4.10 -27.05
N LYS A 119 17.60 -4.52 -26.59
CA LYS A 119 16.31 -4.31 -27.26
C LYS A 119 15.29 -3.76 -26.27
N ARG A 120 14.17 -3.19 -26.74
CA ARG A 120 13.06 -2.78 -25.86
C ARG A 120 12.48 -3.97 -25.10
N ALA A 121 11.95 -3.77 -23.90
CA ALA A 121 11.27 -4.80 -23.12
C ALA A 121 10.05 -5.35 -23.89
N LYS A 122 9.80 -6.66 -23.84
CA LYS A 122 8.61 -7.27 -24.45
C LYS A 122 7.44 -7.12 -23.49
N LYS A 123 6.34 -6.51 -23.92
CA LYS A 123 5.09 -6.46 -23.13
C LYS A 123 4.59 -7.90 -22.94
N ARG A 124 4.52 -8.37 -21.69
CA ARG A 124 3.85 -9.64 -21.39
C ARG A 124 2.35 -9.40 -21.50
N VAL A 125 1.68 -10.14 -22.37
CA VAL A 125 0.22 -10.20 -22.39
C VAL A 125 -0.17 -11.18 -21.29
N ALA A 126 -0.86 -10.69 -20.25
CA ALA A 126 -1.41 -11.58 -19.23
C ALA A 126 -2.55 -12.40 -19.86
N SER A 127 -2.59 -13.70 -19.60
CA SER A 127 -3.71 -14.54 -20.00
C SER A 127 -4.95 -14.11 -19.21
N LYS A 128 -6.05 -13.84 -19.91
CA LYS A 128 -7.36 -13.67 -19.28
C LYS A 128 -7.74 -15.00 -18.64
N LYS A 129 -8.00 -15.00 -17.34
CA LYS A 129 -8.53 -16.17 -16.63
C LYS A 129 -9.99 -16.32 -17.06
N PRO A 130 -10.45 -17.53 -17.44
CA PRO A 130 -11.87 -17.74 -17.71
C PRO A 130 -12.68 -17.60 -16.42
N ASP A 131 -13.87 -17.03 -16.53
CA ASP A 131 -14.84 -16.78 -15.46
C ASP A 131 -15.35 -18.08 -14.79
#